data_AF-A0A7V3Y3V6-F1
#
_entry.id   AF-A0A7V3Y3V6-F1
#
_cell.length_a   1.000
_cell.length_b   1.000
_cell.length_c   1.000
_cell.angle_alpha   90.00
_cell.angle_beta   90.00
_cell.angle_gamma   90.00
#
_symmetry.space_group_name_H-M   'P 1'
#
loop_
_entity.id
_entity.type
_entity.pdbx_description
1 polymer ?
#
loop_
_entity_poly.entity_id
_entity_poly.type
_entity_poly.pdbx_seq_one_letter_code
_entity_poly.pdbx_strand_id
1 'polypeptide(L)'
;MDTKTVIRHVIGYCVGIAVFVVLLPGIIYLIALYTQPLGSIPLDDYVRIILALILLCIGIIFMVWSNVALLVIGKGGPADAFDIAISPRTQHLVVTGPYKYTRNPMVFGAITSYLAVAVYVNSVIAIIAIVLCIPAII
;
A
#
# COMPACT_ATOMS: atom_id res chain seq x y z
N MET A 1 -11.65 23.78 -8.53
CA MET A 1 -11.20 23.60 -7.13
C MET A 1 -10.47 24.86 -6.71
N ASP A 2 -10.65 25.30 -5.46
CA ASP A 2 -9.84 26.38 -4.91
C ASP A 2 -8.37 25.96 -4.77
N THR A 3 -7.44 26.92 -4.89
CA THR A 3 -5.99 26.69 -4.85
C THR A 3 -5.56 26.01 -3.54
N LYS A 4 -6.20 26.36 -2.41
CA LYS A 4 -5.93 25.71 -1.11
C LYS A 4 -6.29 24.23 -1.12
N THR A 5 -7.38 23.86 -1.80
CA THR A 5 -7.83 22.48 -1.91
C THR A 5 -6.87 21.64 -2.76
N VAL A 6 -6.31 22.22 -3.82
CA VAL A 6 -5.30 21.56 -4.66
C VAL A 6 -4.02 21.29 -3.86
N ILE A 7 -3.53 22.30 -3.13
CA ILE A 7 -2.32 22.16 -2.27
C ILE A 7 -2.51 21.04 -1.24
N ARG A 8 -3.67 20.96 -0.59
CA ARG A 8 -3.96 19.89 0.38
C ARG A 8 -3.96 18.49 -0.25
N HIS A 9 -4.46 18.34 -1.48
CA HIS A 9 -4.35 17.07 -2.19
C HIS A 9 -2.89 16.70 -2.44
N VAL A 10 -2.09 17.63 -2.98
CA VAL A 10 -0.67 17.38 -3.26
C VAL A 10 0.07 16.96 -1.99
N ILE A 11 -0.11 17.69 -0.87
CA ILE A 11 0.49 17.33 0.41
C ILE A 11 0.03 15.94 0.87
N GLY A 12 -1.27 15.65 0.82
CA GLY A 12 -1.80 14.34 1.21
C GLY A 12 -1.22 13.19 0.41
N TYR A 13 -1.09 13.34 -0.92
CA TYR A 13 -0.45 12.34 -1.77
C TYR A 13 1.05 12.22 -1.49
N CYS A 14 1.76 13.33 -1.30
CA CYS A 14 3.19 13.30 -0.95
C CYS A 14 3.43 12.57 0.37
N VAL A 15 2.63 12.84 1.39
CA VAL A 15 2.69 12.14 2.69
C VAL A 15 2.36 10.66 2.50
N GLY A 16 1.30 10.34 1.76
CA GLY A 16 0.91 8.97 1.46
C GLY A 16 2.02 8.18 0.75
N ILE A 17 2.68 8.78 -0.24
CA ILE A 17 3.82 8.17 -0.95
C ILE A 17 5.00 7.98 0.01
N ALA A 18 5.36 9.03 0.77
CA ALA A 18 6.48 8.95 1.71
C ALA A 18 6.29 7.82 2.74
N VAL A 19 5.08 7.66 3.27
CA VAL A 19 4.80 6.61 4.28
C VAL A 19 4.62 5.24 3.63
N PHE A 20 3.69 5.10 2.68
CA PHE A 20 3.25 3.79 2.21
C PHE A 20 4.11 3.22 1.07
N VAL A 21 4.82 4.06 0.31
CA VAL A 21 5.67 3.61 -0.81
C VAL A 21 7.15 3.60 -0.44
N VAL A 22 7.58 4.46 0.49
CA VAL A 22 9.00 4.55 0.88
C VAL A 22 9.24 3.98 2.27
N LEU A 23 8.64 4.56 3.31
CA LEU A 23 8.94 4.22 4.71
C LEU A 23 8.58 2.77 5.04
N LEU A 24 7.33 2.35 4.77
CA LEU A 24 6.87 1.01 5.11
C LEU A 24 7.60 -0.10 4.33
N PRO A 25 7.74 -0.03 2.98
CA PRO A 25 8.61 -0.95 2.25
C PRO A 25 10.06 -0.96 2.74
N GLY A 26 10.60 0.21 3.10
CA GLY A 26 11.94 0.34 3.67
C GLY A 26 12.07 -0.42 5.00
N ILE A 27 11.09 -0.30 5.90
CA ILE A 27 11.05 -1.06 7.16
C ILE A 27 10.99 -2.57 6.90
N ILE A 28 10.16 -3.01 5.95
CA ILE A 28 10.06 -4.43 5.58
C ILE A 28 11.39 -4.93 5.03
N TYR A 29 12.05 -4.16 4.18
CA TYR A 29 13.38 -4.48 3.65
C TYR A 29 14.42 -4.58 4.77
N LEU A 30 14.42 -3.65 5.73
CA LEU A 30 15.31 -3.71 6.89
C LEU A 30 15.04 -4.96 7.75
N ILE A 31 13.78 -5.27 8.05
CA ILE A 31 13.40 -6.51 8.75
C ILE A 31 13.96 -7.71 7.99
N ALA A 32 13.75 -7.79 6.67
CA ALA A 32 14.26 -8.88 5.86
C ALA A 32 15.79 -8.99 5.93
N LEU A 33 16.52 -7.87 5.84
CA LEU A 33 17.98 -7.83 5.91
C LEU A 33 18.51 -8.37 7.25
N TYR A 34 17.94 -7.94 8.37
CA TYR A 34 18.39 -8.36 9.71
C TYR A 34 17.92 -9.77 10.10
N THR A 35 16.95 -10.34 9.38
CA THR A 35 16.37 -11.66 9.69
C THR A 35 16.67 -12.72 8.64
N GLN A 36 17.47 -12.42 7.62
CA GLN A 36 17.83 -13.36 6.56
C GLN A 36 18.27 -14.75 7.04
N PRO A 37 19.11 -14.89 8.09
CA PRO A 37 19.54 -16.22 8.56
C PRO A 37 18.41 -17.08 9.16
N LEU A 38 17.25 -16.50 9.48
CA LEU A 38 16.19 -17.15 10.25
C LEU A 38 15.19 -17.92 9.39
N GLY A 39 15.23 -17.77 8.07
CA GLY A 39 14.38 -18.54 7.17
C GLY A 39 14.19 -17.91 5.80
N SER A 40 14.40 -18.74 4.78
CA SER A 40 14.18 -18.40 3.36
C SER A 40 12.92 -19.07 2.82
N ILE A 41 12.39 -18.50 1.75
CA ILE A 41 11.25 -19.07 1.03
C ILE A 41 11.78 -20.22 0.18
N PRO A 42 11.20 -21.44 0.26
CA PRO A 42 11.67 -22.61 -0.48
C PRO A 42 11.18 -22.58 -1.94
N LEU A 43 11.52 -21.52 -2.66
CA LEU A 43 11.23 -21.34 -4.08
C LEU A 43 12.52 -21.07 -4.85
N ASP A 44 12.57 -21.58 -6.08
CA ASP A 44 13.60 -21.22 -7.04
C ASP A 44 13.65 -19.70 -7.27
N ASP A 45 14.85 -19.16 -7.52
CA ASP A 45 15.07 -17.72 -7.67
C ASP A 45 14.23 -17.11 -8.80
N TYR A 46 14.11 -17.79 -9.95
CA TYR A 46 13.31 -17.28 -11.07
C TYR A 46 11.83 -17.26 -10.73
N VAL A 47 11.33 -18.33 -10.13
CA VAL A 47 9.92 -18.43 -9.70
C VAL A 47 9.60 -17.35 -8.67
N ARG A 48 10.50 -17.13 -7.70
CA ARG A 48 10.35 -16.13 -6.65
C ARG A 48 10.32 -14.71 -7.22
N ILE A 49 11.21 -14.38 -8.15
CA ILE A 49 11.24 -13.05 -8.80
C ILE A 49 9.99 -12.82 -9.64
N ILE A 50 9.55 -13.81 -10.44
CA ILE A 50 8.31 -13.69 -11.23
C ILE A 50 7.10 -13.48 -10.31
N LEU A 51 7.01 -14.24 -9.23
CA LEU A 51 5.95 -14.09 -8.23
C LEU A 51 5.97 -12.69 -7.60
N ALA A 52 7.14 -12.20 -7.21
CA ALA A 52 7.29 -10.86 -6.66
C ALA A 52 6.84 -9.78 -7.65
N LEU A 53 7.20 -9.90 -8.93
CA LEU A 53 6.77 -8.95 -9.97
C LEU A 53 5.24 -8.96 -10.16
N ILE A 54 4.62 -10.14 -10.20
CA ILE A 54 3.16 -10.27 -10.31
C ILE A 54 2.48 -9.60 -9.12
N LEU A 55 2.94 -9.89 -7.90
CA LEU A 55 2.41 -9.28 -6.67
C LEU A 55 2.58 -7.75 -6.68
N LEU A 56 3.75 -7.26 -7.09
CA LEU A 56 4.01 -5.82 -7.15
C LEU A 56 3.08 -5.13 -8.15
N CYS A 57 2.91 -5.70 -9.35
CA CYS A 57 2.00 -5.19 -10.37
C CYS A 57 0.57 -5.12 -9.87
N ILE A 58 0.06 -6.20 -9.24
CA ILE A 58 -1.28 -6.21 -8.66
C ILE A 58 -1.41 -5.13 -7.58
N GLY A 59 -0.42 -5.02 -6.69
CA GLY A 59 -0.41 -4.03 -5.62
C GLY A 59 -0.49 -2.60 -6.14
N ILE A 60 0.35 -2.25 -7.12
CA ILE A 60 0.38 -0.93 -7.75
C ILE A 60 -0.94 -0.64 -8.46
N ILE A 61 -1.50 -1.60 -9.20
CA ILE A 61 -2.80 -1.43 -9.89
C ILE A 61 -3.89 -1.05 -8.88
N PHE A 62 -4.00 -1.78 -7.77
CA PHE A 62 -5.01 -1.48 -6.75
C PHE A 62 -4.76 -0.15 -6.03
N MET A 63 -3.50 0.20 -5.74
CA MET A 63 -3.16 1.49 -5.13
C MET A 63 -3.53 2.66 -6.05
N VAL A 64 -3.16 2.59 -7.33
CA VAL A 64 -3.46 3.67 -8.29
C VAL A 64 -4.96 3.74 -8.56
N TRP A 65 -5.60 2.60 -8.83
CA TRP A 65 -7.03 2.56 -9.17
C TRP A 65 -7.91 3.07 -8.02
N SER A 66 -7.58 2.71 -6.77
CA SER A 66 -8.32 3.19 -5.60
C SER A 66 -8.12 4.68 -5.35
N ASN A 67 -6.91 5.22 -5.53
CA ASN A 67 -6.65 6.66 -5.44
C ASN A 67 -7.40 7.45 -6.51
N VAL A 68 -7.41 6.96 -7.74
CA VAL A 68 -8.15 7.58 -8.85
C VAL A 68 -9.64 7.58 -8.54
N ALA A 69 -10.19 6.47 -8.02
CA ALA A 69 -11.59 6.40 -7.63
C ALA A 69 -11.95 7.38 -6.50
N LEU A 70 -11.09 7.54 -5.49
CA LEU A 70 -11.29 8.54 -4.43
C LEU A 70 -11.30 9.98 -4.96
N LEU A 71 -10.34 10.29 -5.85
CA LEU A 71 -10.20 11.62 -6.42
C LEU A 71 -11.37 11.98 -7.35
N VAL A 72 -11.71 11.08 -8.26
CA VAL A 72 -12.68 11.34 -9.34
C VAL A 72 -14.12 11.19 -8.84
N ILE A 73 -14.40 10.14 -8.06
CA ILE A 73 -15.76 9.79 -7.64
C ILE A 73 -16.03 10.37 -6.24
N GLY A 74 -15.10 10.15 -5.31
CA GLY A 74 -15.23 10.62 -3.93
C GLY A 74 -15.01 12.12 -3.77
N LYS A 75 -14.38 12.79 -4.76
CA LYS A 75 -13.96 14.20 -4.69
C LYS A 75 -13.13 14.54 -3.46
N GLY A 76 -12.37 13.57 -2.96
CA GLY A 76 -11.48 13.70 -1.81
C GLY A 76 -10.15 13.00 -2.07
N GLY A 77 -9.27 13.05 -1.09
CA GLY A 77 -7.97 12.40 -1.18
C GLY A 77 -7.84 11.18 -0.27
N PRO A 78 -6.80 10.36 -0.49
CA PRO A 78 -6.29 9.45 0.53
C PRO A 78 -5.64 10.25 1.68
N ALA A 79 -5.48 9.66 2.86
CA ALA A 79 -4.90 10.29 4.06
C ALA A 79 -5.85 11.16 4.89
N ASP A 80 -6.91 10.51 5.38
CA ASP A 80 -7.57 10.88 6.64
C ASP A 80 -7.12 9.85 7.68
N ALA A 81 -6.30 10.27 8.64
CA ALA A 81 -5.74 9.38 9.66
C ALA A 81 -5.74 10.08 11.01
N PHE A 82 -6.15 9.38 12.07
CA PHE A 82 -6.19 9.92 13.45
C PHE A 82 -7.00 11.23 13.58
N ASP A 83 -8.12 11.32 12.86
CA ASP A 83 -9.00 12.50 12.78
C ASP A 83 -8.32 13.77 12.20
N ILE A 84 -7.13 13.60 11.61
CA ILE A 84 -6.40 14.63 10.88
C ILE A 84 -6.59 14.39 9.38
N ALA A 85 -7.46 15.19 8.78
CA ALA A 85 -7.69 15.18 7.34
C ALA A 85 -6.57 15.97 6.63
N ILE A 86 -5.47 15.28 6.27
CA ILE A 86 -4.36 15.90 5.54
C ILE A 86 -4.86 16.28 4.14
N SER A 87 -5.51 15.34 3.46
CA SER A 87 -6.25 15.62 2.23
C SER A 87 -7.71 15.99 2.53
N PRO A 88 -8.42 16.61 1.57
CA PRO A 88 -9.84 16.90 1.72
C PRO A 88 -10.66 15.60 1.88
N ARG A 89 -11.57 15.60 2.86
CA ARG A 89 -12.48 14.47 3.10
C ARG A 89 -13.34 14.20 1.86
N THR A 90 -13.61 12.94 1.58
CA THR A 90 -14.49 12.53 0.49
C THR A 90 -15.90 13.09 0.70
N GLN A 91 -16.47 13.69 -0.34
CA GLN A 91 -17.82 14.24 -0.34
C GLN A 91 -18.88 13.20 -0.74
N HIS A 92 -18.45 12.17 -1.45
CA HIS A 92 -19.32 11.09 -1.92
C HIS A 92 -18.74 9.74 -1.52
N LEU A 93 -19.61 8.82 -1.08
CA LEU A 93 -19.21 7.46 -0.80
C LEU A 93 -18.88 6.73 -2.12
N VAL A 94 -17.66 6.20 -2.21
CA VAL A 94 -17.19 5.47 -3.40
C VAL A 94 -17.50 3.99 -3.22
N VAL A 95 -18.41 3.44 -4.03
CA VAL A 95 -18.81 2.01 -4.01
C VAL A 95 -18.58 1.31 -5.35
N THR A 96 -17.92 1.98 -6.29
CA THR A 96 -17.65 1.48 -7.65
C THR A 96 -16.14 1.34 -7.89
N GLY A 97 -15.78 0.68 -9.00
CA GLY A 97 -14.38 0.35 -9.28
C GLY A 97 -13.81 -0.62 -8.24
N PRO A 98 -12.61 -0.36 -7.68
CA PRO A 98 -11.96 -1.30 -6.76
C PRO A 98 -12.69 -1.37 -5.40
N TYR A 99 -13.45 -0.34 -5.04
CA TYR A 99 -14.26 -0.28 -3.82
C TYR A 99 -15.50 -1.19 -3.85
N LYS A 100 -15.82 -1.79 -5.00
CA LYS A 100 -16.87 -2.83 -5.09
C LYS A 100 -16.45 -4.13 -4.40
N TYR A 101 -15.16 -4.43 -4.36
CA TYR A 101 -14.64 -5.70 -3.85
C TYR A 101 -14.32 -5.67 -2.35
N THR A 102 -13.88 -4.53 -1.84
CA THR A 102 -13.54 -4.33 -0.42
C THR A 102 -13.65 -2.85 -0.06
N ARG A 103 -13.79 -2.55 1.24
CA ARG A 103 -13.83 -1.18 1.76
C ARG A 103 -12.47 -0.47 1.67
N ASN A 104 -11.37 -1.22 1.73
CA ASN A 104 -10.00 -0.68 1.75
C ASN A 104 -9.12 -1.27 0.63
N PRO A 105 -9.46 -1.07 -0.67
CA PRO A 105 -8.70 -1.63 -1.78
C PRO A 105 -7.28 -1.05 -1.88
N MET A 106 -7.06 0.17 -1.38
CA MET A 106 -5.75 0.78 -1.27
C MET A 106 -4.84 -0.01 -0.32
N VAL A 107 -5.36 -0.38 0.86
CA VAL A 107 -4.63 -1.17 1.87
C VAL A 107 -4.28 -2.54 1.30
N PHE A 108 -5.22 -3.17 0.59
CA PHE A 108 -4.96 -4.42 -0.12
C PHE A 108 -3.79 -4.27 -1.11
N GLY A 109 -3.79 -3.19 -1.90
CA GLY A 109 -2.70 -2.90 -2.83
C GLY A 109 -1.36 -2.73 -2.13
N ALA A 110 -1.31 -1.94 -1.05
CA ALA A 110 -0.10 -1.72 -0.26
C ALA A 110 0.45 -3.02 0.36
N ILE A 111 -0.40 -3.82 1.00
CA ILE A 111 0.00 -5.11 1.59
C ILE A 111 0.52 -6.07 0.51
N THR A 112 -0.11 -6.08 -0.67
CA THR A 112 0.35 -6.94 -1.79
C THR A 112 1.72 -6.48 -2.29
N SER A 113 1.97 -5.18 -2.40
CA SER A 113 3.30 -4.63 -2.71
C SER A 113 4.34 -4.95 -1.61
N TYR A 114 3.94 -4.97 -0.34
CA TYR A 114 4.81 -5.33 0.78
C TYR A 114 5.21 -6.80 0.74
N LEU A 115 4.25 -7.68 0.43
CA LEU A 115 4.52 -9.09 0.20
C LEU A 115 5.45 -9.29 -0.99
N ALA A 116 5.30 -8.52 -2.08
CA ALA A 116 6.21 -8.56 -3.21
C ALA A 116 7.66 -8.27 -2.80
N VAL A 117 7.88 -7.24 -1.96
CA VAL A 117 9.20 -6.92 -1.41
C VAL A 117 9.72 -8.10 -0.60
N ALA A 118 8.95 -8.59 0.38
CA ALA A 118 9.37 -9.71 1.24
C ALA A 118 9.73 -10.98 0.46
N VAL A 119 8.94 -11.30 -0.59
CA VAL A 119 9.21 -12.40 -1.52
C VAL A 119 10.49 -12.15 -2.30
N TYR A 120 10.69 -10.95 -2.83
CA TYR A 120 11.90 -10.59 -3.58
C TYR A 120 13.18 -10.73 -2.74
N VAL A 121 13.16 -10.23 -1.48
CA VAL A 121 14.32 -10.36 -0.55
C VAL A 121 14.43 -11.75 0.10
N ASN A 122 13.56 -12.70 -0.27
CA ASN A 122 13.58 -14.07 0.20
C ASN A 122 13.48 -14.23 1.73
N SER A 123 12.62 -13.44 2.40
CA SER A 123 12.50 -13.47 3.87
C SER A 123 11.12 -13.94 4.32
N VAL A 124 11.07 -15.12 4.96
CA VAL A 124 9.85 -15.64 5.59
C VAL A 124 9.44 -14.79 6.79
N ILE A 125 10.41 -14.29 7.54
CA ILE A 125 10.14 -13.45 8.72
C ILE A 125 9.47 -12.13 8.33
N ALA A 126 9.89 -11.52 7.20
CA ALA A 126 9.22 -10.33 6.68
C ALA A 126 7.76 -10.61 6.29
N ILE A 127 7.46 -11.78 5.69
CA ILE A 127 6.08 -12.19 5.39
C ILE A 127 5.26 -12.33 6.68
N ILE A 128 5.80 -13.01 7.70
CA ILE A 128 5.13 -13.18 9.00
C ILE A 128 4.86 -11.82 9.65
N ALA A 129 5.84 -10.91 9.65
CA ALA A 129 5.69 -9.57 10.19
C ALA A 129 4.54 -8.81 9.50
N ILE A 130 4.46 -8.86 8.16
CA ILE A 130 3.36 -8.25 7.41
C ILE A 130 2.02 -8.84 7.85
N VAL A 131 1.89 -10.17 7.91
CA VAL A 131 0.65 -10.85 8.28
C VAL A 131 0.19 -10.49 9.69
N LEU A 132 1.12 -10.43 10.66
CA LEU A 132 0.83 -10.04 12.04
C LEU A 132 0.38 -8.58 12.16
N CYS A 133 0.83 -7.70 11.27
CA CYS A 133 0.42 -6.30 11.26
C CYS A 133 -0.94 -6.06 10.59
N ILE A 134 -1.48 -7.00 9.81
CA ILE A 134 -2.75 -6.83 9.09
C ILE A 134 -3.89 -6.35 10.01
N PRO A 135 -4.14 -6.96 11.19
CA PRO A 135 -5.24 -6.54 12.06
C PRO A 135 -5.13 -5.10 12.59
N ALA A 136 -3.94 -4.50 12.56
CA ALA A 136 -3.74 -3.11 12.96
C ALA A 136 -4.04 -2.11 11.83
N ILE A 137 -4.18 -2.58 10.59
CA ILE A 137 -4.29 -1.74 9.38
C ILE A 137 -5.73 -1.73 8.81
N ILE A 138 -6.54 -2.77 9.08
CA ILE A 138 -7.93 -2.91 8.60
C ILE A 138 -8.94 -2.65 9.72
#